data_AF-A0A6G0R4G4-F1
#
_entry.id   AF-A0A6G0R4G4-F1
#
_cell.length_a   1.000
_cell.length_b   1.000
_cell.length_c   1.000
_cell.angle_alpha   90.00
_cell.angle_beta   90.00
_cell.angle_gamma   90.00
#
_symmetry.space_group_name_H-M   'P 1'
#
loop_
_entity.id
_entity.type
_entity.pdbx_description
1 polymer ?
#
loop_
_entity_poly.entity_id
_entity_poly.type
_entity_poly.pdbx_seq_one_letter_code
_entity_poly.pdbx_strand_id
1 'polypeptide(L)'
;MPGIVENAAQNEGSLELIQCVVKRCPSKNTPKAVRIAAKHKNVVYMRWLLEQFSELDADLVSTLVGEFGYTEVLAIQTESNRLAAIASAAREGKLDVVKQLFKGGRERFAGTQRIIGEAVQGGNENVVQYSIVDHDRV
;
A
#
# COMPACT_ATOMS: atom_id res chain seq x y z
N MET A 1 8.32 9.85 23.65
CA MET A 1 9.18 10.45 22.60
C MET A 1 8.75 9.93 21.23
N PRO A 2 8.80 10.74 20.16
CA PRO A 2 8.55 10.25 18.81
C PRO A 2 9.70 9.33 18.36
N GLY A 3 9.38 8.28 17.58
CA GLY A 3 10.38 7.37 17.00
C GLY A 3 11.02 7.97 15.74
N ILE A 4 11.92 7.21 15.11
CA ILE A 4 12.70 7.69 13.96
C ILE A 4 11.81 8.09 12.77
N VAL A 5 10.72 7.34 12.52
CA VAL A 5 9.77 7.64 11.44
C VAL A 5 8.95 8.88 11.78
N GLU A 6 8.48 9.01 13.04
CA GLU A 6 7.76 10.22 13.47
C GLU A 6 8.65 11.48 13.47
N ASN A 7 9.95 11.36 13.77
CA ASN A 7 10.89 12.48 13.70
C ASN A 7 11.13 12.91 12.25
N ALA A 8 11.32 11.95 11.34
CA ALA A 8 11.49 12.23 9.92
C ALA A 8 10.19 12.68 9.23
N ALA A 9 9.02 12.44 9.83
CA ALA A 9 7.76 12.99 9.35
C ALA A 9 7.59 14.50 9.67
N GLN A 10 8.31 15.02 10.68
CA GLN A 10 8.19 16.42 11.12
C GLN A 10 9.01 17.38 10.27
N ASN A 11 10.21 16.96 9.89
CA ASN A 11 11.15 17.73 9.10
C ASN A 11 11.28 17.05 7.73
N GLU A 12 11.72 17.73 6.69
CA GLU A 12 12.00 17.11 5.37
C GLU A 12 13.23 16.17 5.43
N GLY A 13 13.30 15.28 6.44
CA GLY A 13 14.35 14.30 6.60
C GLY A 13 14.42 13.36 5.40
N SER A 14 15.60 12.78 5.14
CA SER A 14 15.84 11.93 3.98
C SER A 14 14.83 10.78 3.92
N LEU A 15 13.88 10.90 2.98
CA LEU A 15 12.87 9.91 2.67
C LEU A 15 13.52 8.54 2.36
N GLU A 16 14.72 8.54 1.77
CA GLU A 16 15.45 7.32 1.39
C GLU A 16 15.85 6.47 2.60
N LEU A 17 16.34 7.10 3.67
CA LEU A 17 16.68 6.38 4.91
C LEU A 17 15.44 5.74 5.53
N ILE A 18 14.32 6.47 5.53
CA ILE A 18 13.06 5.97 6.06
C ILE A 18 12.49 4.86 5.18
N GLN A 19 12.58 5.00 3.85
CA GLN A 19 12.22 3.95 2.91
C GLN A 19 12.97 2.66 3.23
N CYS A 20 14.26 2.74 3.52
CA CYS A 20 15.05 1.59 3.95
C CYS A 20 14.56 0.99 5.28
N VAL A 21 14.33 1.83 6.29
CA VAL A 21 13.87 1.39 7.62
C VAL A 21 12.51 0.71 7.54
N VAL A 22 11.53 1.34 6.90
CA VAL A 22 10.15 0.82 6.82
C VAL A 22 10.08 -0.44 5.95
N LYS A 23 10.85 -0.53 4.86
CA LYS A 23 10.94 -1.77 4.06
C LYS A 23 11.47 -2.95 4.87
N ARG A 24 12.44 -2.72 5.77
CA ARG A 24 13.04 -3.77 6.62
C ARG A 24 12.22 -4.04 7.88
N CYS A 25 11.52 -3.03 8.38
CA CYS A 25 10.71 -3.09 9.58
C CYS A 25 9.35 -2.44 9.34
N PRO A 26 8.41 -3.14 8.66
CA PRO A 26 7.09 -2.59 8.33
C PRO A 26 6.31 -2.11 9.56
N SER A 27 6.52 -2.73 10.73
CA SER A 27 5.93 -2.33 12.01
C SER A 27 6.30 -0.93 12.49
N LYS A 28 7.34 -0.31 11.90
CA LYS A 28 7.72 1.08 12.18
C LYS A 28 6.86 2.10 11.42
N ASN A 29 6.14 1.67 10.37
CA ASN A 29 5.14 2.51 9.74
C ASN A 29 3.88 2.52 10.60
N THR A 30 3.59 3.67 11.21
CA THR A 30 2.46 3.81 12.14
C THR A 30 1.47 4.86 11.64
N PRO A 31 0.16 4.73 11.94
CA PRO A 31 -0.82 5.79 11.67
C PRO A 31 -0.43 7.14 12.30
N LYS A 32 0.30 7.10 13.42
CA LYS A 32 0.83 8.31 14.08
C LYS A 32 1.85 9.03 13.20
N ALA A 33 2.78 8.32 12.58
CA ALA A 33 3.75 8.93 11.66
C ALA A 33 3.06 9.61 10.46
N VAL A 34 2.02 8.98 9.91
CA VAL A 34 1.21 9.56 8.83
C VAL A 34 0.54 10.87 9.26
N ARG A 35 -0.12 10.87 10.44
CA ARG A 35 -0.76 12.09 10.99
C ARG A 35 0.26 13.20 11.26
N ILE A 36 1.46 12.86 11.70
CA ILE A 36 2.54 13.84 11.91
C ILE A 36 2.99 14.44 10.57
N ALA A 37 3.19 13.62 9.53
CA ALA A 37 3.54 14.11 8.20
C ALA A 37 2.44 15.04 7.64
N ALA A 38 1.18 14.64 7.79
CA ALA A 38 0.01 15.43 7.40
C ALA A 38 -0.02 16.80 8.08
N LYS A 39 0.19 16.81 9.42
CA LYS A 39 0.24 18.03 10.24
C LYS A 39 1.36 18.99 9.82
N HIS A 40 2.52 18.45 9.40
CA HIS A 40 3.67 19.25 8.94
C HIS A 40 3.64 19.51 7.43
N LYS A 41 2.56 19.16 6.73
CA LYS A 41 2.40 19.32 5.27
C LYS A 41 3.47 18.60 4.45
N ASN A 42 4.08 17.55 5.00
CA ASN A 42 5.01 16.70 4.27
C ASN A 42 4.23 15.66 3.45
N VAL A 43 3.58 16.14 2.39
CA VAL A 43 2.64 15.34 1.57
C VAL A 43 3.33 14.16 0.90
N VAL A 44 4.56 14.33 0.40
CA VAL A 44 5.33 13.27 -0.25
C VAL A 44 5.59 12.12 0.71
N TYR A 45 6.03 12.44 1.94
CA TYR A 45 6.30 11.44 2.97
C TYR A 45 5.01 10.77 3.46
N MET A 46 3.95 11.56 3.68
CA MET A 46 2.63 11.05 4.06
C MET A 46 2.10 10.04 3.03
N ARG A 47 2.12 10.40 1.75
CA ARG A 47 1.70 9.55 0.64
C ARG A 47 2.50 8.25 0.62
N TRP A 48 3.82 8.37 0.71
CA TRP A 48 4.69 7.20 0.68
C TRP A 48 4.38 6.23 1.82
N LEU A 49 4.18 6.73 3.05
CA LEU A 49 3.79 5.89 4.19
C LEU A 49 2.43 5.22 3.99
N LEU A 50 1.43 5.94 3.48
CA LEU A 50 0.10 5.39 3.20
C LEU A 50 0.16 4.22 2.20
N GLU A 51 1.00 4.34 1.17
CA GLU A 51 1.20 3.31 0.16
C GLU A 51 1.84 2.01 0.70
N GLN A 52 2.45 2.04 1.89
CA GLN A 52 3.05 0.83 2.49
C GLN A 52 2.07 0.03 3.35
N PHE A 53 0.87 0.54 3.62
CA PHE A 53 -0.12 -0.22 4.39
C PHE A 53 -0.81 -1.26 3.51
N SER A 54 -0.98 -2.47 4.06
CA SER A 54 -1.74 -3.53 3.41
C SER A 54 -3.23 -3.20 3.28
N GLU A 55 -3.74 -2.43 4.24
CA GLU A 55 -5.10 -1.92 4.36
C GLU A 55 -5.04 -0.62 5.16
N LEU A 56 -5.78 0.41 4.74
CA LEU A 56 -5.84 1.68 5.43
C LEU A 56 -6.98 1.71 6.44
N ASP A 57 -6.63 2.04 7.68
CA ASP A 57 -7.55 2.29 8.78
C ASP A 57 -8.53 3.43 8.44
N ALA A 58 -9.83 3.18 8.62
CA ALA A 58 -10.88 4.13 8.26
C ALA A 58 -10.80 5.42 9.10
N ASP A 59 -10.41 5.32 10.37
CA ASP A 59 -10.23 6.48 11.24
C ASP A 59 -9.07 7.35 10.78
N LEU A 60 -7.95 6.74 10.38
CA LEU A 60 -6.83 7.46 9.75
C LEU A 60 -7.28 8.18 8.48
N VAL A 61 -8.00 7.51 7.58
CA VAL A 61 -8.50 8.13 6.34
C VAL A 61 -9.44 9.29 6.65
N SER A 62 -10.40 9.09 7.56
CA SER A 62 -11.34 10.13 8.00
C SER A 62 -10.61 11.34 8.58
N THR A 63 -9.59 11.12 9.42
CA THR A 63 -8.74 12.18 9.98
C THR A 63 -8.06 12.97 8.85
N LEU A 64 -7.42 12.28 7.91
CA LEU A 64 -6.65 12.92 6.84
C LEU A 64 -7.51 13.73 5.87
N VAL A 65 -8.72 13.25 5.58
CA VAL A 65 -9.66 13.94 4.69
C VAL A 65 -10.40 15.04 5.44
N GLY A 66 -11.04 14.71 6.56
CA GLY A 66 -11.93 15.61 7.30
C GLY A 66 -11.21 16.71 8.05
N GLU A 67 -10.09 16.39 8.72
CA GLU A 67 -9.35 17.38 9.52
C GLU A 67 -8.27 18.08 8.70
N PHE A 68 -7.55 17.33 7.86
CA PHE A 68 -6.39 17.86 7.13
C PHE A 68 -6.66 18.20 5.65
N GLY A 69 -7.80 17.79 5.08
CA GLY A 69 -8.19 18.14 3.71
C GLY A 69 -7.49 17.34 2.60
N TYR A 70 -6.77 16.26 2.91
CA TYR A 70 -6.04 15.46 1.93
C TYR A 70 -6.96 14.45 1.22
N THR A 71 -7.77 14.92 0.26
CA THR A 71 -8.73 14.09 -0.49
C THR A 71 -8.07 12.99 -1.34
N GLU A 72 -6.81 13.17 -1.74
CA GLU A 72 -6.02 12.16 -2.47
C GLU A 72 -5.86 10.83 -1.72
N VAL A 73 -6.03 10.83 -0.40
CA VAL A 73 -6.01 9.63 0.44
C VAL A 73 -7.12 8.65 0.03
N LEU A 74 -8.25 9.14 -0.48
CA LEU A 74 -9.35 8.29 -0.94
C LEU A 74 -8.96 7.44 -2.16
N ALA A 75 -8.13 7.99 -3.06
CA ALA A 75 -7.61 7.24 -4.19
C ALA A 75 -6.64 6.14 -3.73
N ILE A 76 -5.80 6.44 -2.73
CA ILE A 76 -4.89 5.45 -2.13
C ILE A 76 -5.68 4.34 -1.43
N GLN A 77 -6.73 4.69 -0.68
CA GLN A 77 -7.60 3.71 -0.02
C GLN A 77 -8.32 2.81 -1.04
N THR A 78 -8.87 3.39 -2.09
CA THR A 78 -9.56 2.64 -3.16
C THR A 78 -8.61 1.62 -3.79
N GLU A 79 -7.37 2.03 -4.05
CA GLU A 79 -6.35 1.14 -4.61
C GLU A 79 -5.90 0.06 -3.62
N SER A 80 -5.70 0.41 -2.35
CA SER A 80 -5.37 -0.55 -1.28
C SER A 80 -6.46 -1.63 -1.15
N ASN A 81 -7.73 -1.24 -1.15
CA ASN A 81 -8.88 -2.14 -1.10
C ASN A 81 -8.94 -3.04 -2.33
N ARG A 82 -8.71 -2.48 -3.53
CA ARG A 82 -8.65 -3.27 -4.79
C ARG A 82 -7.56 -4.33 -4.71
N LEU A 83 -6.35 -3.96 -4.29
CA LEU A 83 -5.25 -4.91 -4.13
C LEU A 83 -5.57 -5.97 -3.08
N ALA A 84 -6.29 -5.65 -2.01
CA ALA A 84 -6.67 -6.61 -0.97
C ALA A 84 -7.67 -7.63 -1.51
N ALA A 85 -8.64 -7.17 -2.30
CA ALA A 85 -9.57 -8.05 -3.02
C ALA A 85 -8.83 -9.00 -3.98
N ILE A 86 -7.84 -8.51 -4.73
CA ILE A 86 -7.03 -9.36 -5.63
C ILE A 86 -6.22 -10.39 -4.84
N ALA A 87 -5.53 -9.96 -3.78
CA ALA A 87 -4.74 -10.83 -2.91
C ALA A 87 -5.60 -11.97 -2.34
N SER A 88 -6.79 -11.64 -1.81
CA SER A 88 -7.73 -12.65 -1.33
C SER A 88 -8.20 -13.57 -2.47
N ALA A 89 -8.60 -13.03 -3.62
CA ALA A 89 -9.00 -13.85 -4.77
C ALA A 89 -7.88 -14.79 -5.25
N ALA A 90 -6.62 -14.34 -5.19
CA ALA A 90 -5.46 -15.13 -5.54
C ALA A 90 -5.20 -16.27 -4.56
N ARG A 91 -5.33 -16.02 -3.26
CA ARG A 91 -5.25 -17.06 -2.22
C ARG A 91 -6.35 -18.11 -2.34
N GLU A 92 -7.52 -17.72 -2.82
CA GLU A 92 -8.67 -18.63 -3.01
C GLU A 92 -8.75 -19.22 -4.44
N GLY A 93 -7.76 -18.97 -5.30
CA GLY A 93 -7.68 -19.56 -6.66
C GLY A 93 -8.69 -19.00 -7.67
N LYS A 94 -9.33 -17.87 -7.37
CA LYS A 94 -10.39 -17.25 -8.20
C LYS A 94 -9.79 -16.46 -9.36
N LEU A 95 -9.17 -17.14 -10.31
CA LEU A 95 -8.43 -16.53 -11.43
C LEU A 95 -9.24 -15.51 -12.24
N ASP A 96 -10.53 -15.77 -12.51
CA ASP A 96 -11.36 -14.83 -13.28
C ASP A 96 -11.61 -13.52 -12.53
N VAL A 97 -11.76 -13.59 -11.20
CA VAL A 97 -11.87 -12.40 -10.34
C VAL A 97 -10.55 -11.62 -10.33
N VAL A 98 -9.42 -12.34 -10.23
CA VAL A 98 -8.07 -11.73 -10.34
C VAL A 98 -7.93 -10.97 -11.67
N LYS A 99 -8.27 -11.59 -12.80
CA LYS A 99 -8.24 -10.96 -14.14
C LYS A 99 -9.13 -9.72 -14.23
N GLN A 100 -10.36 -9.80 -13.74
CA GLN A 100 -11.30 -8.67 -13.77
C GLN A 100 -10.79 -7.48 -12.95
N LEU A 101 -10.29 -7.74 -11.75
CA LEU A 101 -9.77 -6.69 -10.87
C LEU A 101 -8.45 -6.10 -11.38
N PHE A 102 -7.65 -6.86 -12.16
CA PHE A 102 -6.44 -6.36 -12.83
C PHE A 102 -6.72 -5.45 -14.03
N LYS A 103 -7.78 -5.71 -14.81
CA LYS A 103 -8.13 -4.94 -16.02
C LYS A 103 -8.36 -3.44 -15.81
N GLY A 104 -8.60 -2.99 -14.57
CA GLY A 104 -9.03 -1.62 -14.27
C GLY A 104 -7.97 -0.65 -13.75
N GLY A 105 -6.72 -1.05 -13.55
CA GLY A 105 -5.74 -0.25 -12.81
C GLY A 105 -4.49 0.10 -13.62
N ARG A 106 -4.21 1.40 -13.77
CA ARG A 106 -2.89 1.90 -14.15
C ARG A 106 -1.82 1.25 -13.28
N GLU A 107 -0.74 0.86 -13.92
CA GLU A 107 0.44 0.26 -13.32
C GLU A 107 0.80 0.87 -11.96
N ARG A 108 0.80 0.04 -10.93
CA ARG A 108 1.81 0.17 -9.88
C ARG A 108 2.17 -1.20 -9.33
N PHE A 109 3.30 -1.64 -9.86
CA PHE A 109 4.15 -2.81 -9.58
C PHE A 109 4.30 -3.26 -8.11
N ALA A 110 3.79 -2.52 -7.13
CA ALA A 110 3.93 -2.86 -5.71
C ALA A 110 3.02 -4.03 -5.27
N GLY A 111 1.90 -4.28 -5.96
CA GLY A 111 0.94 -5.33 -5.58
C GLY A 111 1.32 -6.75 -6.00
N THR A 112 2.11 -6.90 -7.07
CA THR A 112 2.37 -8.20 -7.71
C THR A 112 3.00 -9.23 -6.78
N GLN A 113 4.02 -8.83 -6.02
CA GLN A 113 4.71 -9.74 -5.09
C GLN A 113 3.77 -10.26 -3.99
N ARG A 114 2.87 -9.40 -3.50
CA ARG A 114 1.85 -9.83 -2.54
C ARG A 114 0.91 -10.85 -3.17
N ILE A 115 0.42 -10.59 -4.38
CA ILE A 115 -0.52 -11.46 -5.08
C ILE A 115 0.10 -12.84 -5.34
N ILE A 116 1.36 -12.90 -5.77
CA ILE A 116 2.09 -14.16 -5.95
C ILE A 116 2.22 -14.90 -4.61
N GLY A 117 2.65 -14.22 -3.54
CA GLY A 117 2.80 -14.83 -2.22
C GLY A 117 1.49 -15.43 -1.69
N GLU A 118 0.38 -14.74 -1.87
CA GLU A 118 -0.96 -15.19 -1.49
C GLU A 118 -1.42 -16.39 -2.34
N ALA A 119 -1.19 -16.35 -3.66
CA ALA A 119 -1.49 -17.48 -4.53
C ALA A 119 -0.68 -18.73 -4.17
N VAL A 120 0.61 -18.56 -3.84
CA VAL A 120 1.47 -19.66 -3.36
C VAL A 120 0.96 -20.20 -2.03
N GLN A 121 0.60 -19.34 -1.08
CA GLN A 121 0.04 -19.77 0.21
C GLN A 121 -1.28 -20.56 0.02
N GLY A 122 -2.07 -20.18 -0.98
CA GLY A 122 -3.30 -20.88 -1.36
C GLY A 122 -3.11 -22.13 -2.23
N GLY A 123 -1.90 -22.42 -2.70
CA GLY A 123 -1.62 -23.55 -3.62
C GLY A 123 -2.16 -23.36 -5.04
N ASN A 124 -2.42 -22.12 -5.48
CA ASN A 124 -3.11 -21.83 -6.74
C ASN A 124 -2.13 -21.54 -7.87
N GLU A 125 -1.56 -22.60 -8.45
CA GLU A 125 -0.54 -22.52 -9.51
C GLU A 125 -0.99 -21.72 -10.75
N ASN A 126 -2.28 -21.81 -11.10
CA ASN A 126 -2.85 -21.07 -12.24
C ASN A 126 -2.80 -19.55 -12.04
N VAL A 127 -3.01 -19.06 -10.81
CA VAL A 127 -2.90 -17.64 -10.47
C VAL A 127 -1.43 -17.22 -10.42
N VAL A 128 -0.54 -18.08 -9.92
CA VAL A 128 0.91 -17.82 -9.93
C VAL A 128 1.42 -17.69 -11.36
N GLN A 129 1.07 -18.63 -12.25
CA GLN A 129 1.46 -18.58 -13.67
C GLN A 129 0.95 -17.30 -14.35
N TYR A 130 -0.33 -16.97 -14.16
CA TYR A 130 -0.88 -15.72 -14.68
C TYR A 130 -0.12 -14.49 -14.16
N SER A 131 0.18 -14.45 -12.85
CA SER A 131 0.91 -13.37 -12.17
C SER A 131 2.43 -13.42 -12.37
N ILE A 132 2.93 -14.22 -13.31
CA ILE A 132 4.34 -14.22 -13.73
C ILE A 132 4.41 -13.96 -15.24
N VAL A 133 3.56 -14.64 -16.01
CA VAL A 133 3.57 -14.63 -17.48
C VAL A 133 3.02 -13.32 -18.07
N ASP A 134 1.98 -12.72 -17.48
CA ASP A 134 1.39 -11.48 -18.02
C ASP A 134 2.14 -10.20 -17.57
N HIS A 135 3.26 -10.32 -16.84
CA HIS A 135 4.10 -9.16 -16.46
C HIS A 135 5.15 -8.76 -17.51
N ASP A 136 5.28 -9.51 -18.61
CA ASP A 136 6.18 -9.18 -19.73
C ASP A 136 5.44 -8.51 -20.91
N ARG A 137 4.15 -8.14 -20.76
CA ARG A 137 3.30 -7.65 -21.87
C ARG A 137 2.65 -6.28 -21.68
N VAL A 138 3.18 -5.42 -20.80
CA VAL A 138 2.80 -4.00 -20.73
C VAL A 138 4.03 -3.12 -20.88
#